data_AF-A0A067TMJ2-F1
#
_entry.id   AF-A0A067TMJ2-F1
#
_cell.length_a   1.000
_cell.length_b   1.000
_cell.length_c   1.000
_cell.angle_alpha   90.00
_cell.angle_beta   90.00
_cell.angle_gamma   90.00
#
_symmetry.space_group_name_H-M   'P 1'
#
loop_
_entity.id
_entity.type
_entity.pdbx_description
1 polymer ?
#
loop_
_entity_poly.entity_id
_entity_poly.type
_entity_poly.pdbx_seq_one_letter_code
_entity_poly.pdbx_strand_id
1 'polypeptide(L)'
;MKKSKGPGTLEEAVCLRLAKTIDRKLKSSGDRNTSQMDRSSWIFEFSRKNAGLFCDFRRWLRIHVVRCEPYQHILSLHSSGLMNFMSWKHAISLFPRSTFTHRRSFVSRQESLPSDILLTSHRRWLEQYGKKEGITIIGVTDRIFPKTEIGERFIGDKDTWIMEMQPIMSNVRRICGQVDGPSFEVLDWHSGTTTHESYLRTGEPRVWR
;
A
#
# COMPACT_ATOMS: atom_id res chain seq x y z
N MET A 1 -23.09 -32.96 -4.96
CA MET A 1 -21.99 -32.17 -5.56
C MET A 1 -20.87 -32.01 -4.54
N LYS A 2 -19.69 -32.58 -4.80
CA LYS A 2 -18.52 -32.46 -3.91
C LYS A 2 -17.99 -31.02 -3.98
N LYS A 3 -17.99 -30.30 -2.86
CA LYS A 3 -17.23 -29.04 -2.72
C LYS A 3 -15.77 -29.37 -3.05
N SER A 4 -15.22 -28.80 -4.12
CA SER A 4 -13.79 -28.94 -4.38
C SER A 4 -13.04 -28.41 -3.16
N LYS A 5 -12.22 -29.26 -2.52
CA LYS A 5 -11.30 -28.81 -1.48
C LYS A 5 -10.45 -27.68 -2.08
N GLY A 6 -10.52 -26.49 -1.49
CA GLY A 6 -9.58 -25.42 -1.82
C GLY A 6 -8.14 -25.86 -1.54
N PRO A 7 -7.14 -25.10 -2.02
CA PRO A 7 -5.74 -25.40 -1.74
C PRO A 7 -5.49 -25.58 -0.24
N GLY A 8 -4.76 -26.63 0.12
CA GLY A 8 -4.45 -26.97 1.51
C GLY A 8 -3.40 -26.06 2.14
N THR A 9 -2.58 -25.40 1.32
CA THR A 9 -1.51 -24.48 1.75
C THR A 9 -1.52 -23.16 0.97
N LEU A 10 -0.87 -22.12 1.52
CA LEU A 10 -0.67 -20.84 0.82
C LEU A 10 0.13 -21.04 -0.47
N GLU A 11 1.18 -21.86 -0.41
CA GLU A 11 2.03 -22.17 -1.57
C GLU A 11 1.21 -22.79 -2.69
N GLU A 12 0.40 -23.82 -2.40
CA GLU A 12 -0.52 -24.40 -3.38
C GLU A 12 -1.48 -23.36 -3.95
N ALA A 13 -2.00 -22.46 -3.12
CA ALA A 13 -2.91 -21.40 -3.56
C ALA A 13 -2.24 -20.41 -4.52
N VAL A 14 -0.98 -20.05 -4.25
CA VAL A 14 -0.15 -19.20 -5.11
C VAL A 14 0.20 -19.91 -6.41
N CYS A 15 0.66 -21.16 -6.35
CA CYS A 15 0.99 -21.97 -7.52
C CYS A 15 -0.24 -22.17 -8.44
N LEU A 16 -1.41 -22.46 -7.89
CA LEU A 16 -2.65 -22.57 -8.66
C LEU A 16 -3.07 -21.24 -9.30
N ARG A 17 -2.82 -20.10 -8.64
CA ARG A 17 -3.08 -18.76 -9.20
C ARG A 17 -2.10 -18.43 -10.33
N LEU A 18 -0.83 -18.77 -10.16
CA LEU A 18 0.20 -18.63 -11.20
C LEU A 18 -0.17 -19.46 -12.44
N ALA A 19 -0.50 -20.74 -12.25
CA ALA A 19 -0.87 -21.64 -13.36
C ALA A 19 -2.12 -21.18 -14.15
N LYS A 20 -3.03 -20.42 -13.52
CA LYS A 20 -4.23 -19.86 -14.17
C LYS A 20 -3.99 -18.50 -14.82
N THR A 21 -2.83 -17.89 -14.60
CA THR A 21 -2.51 -16.58 -15.14
C THR A 21 -1.96 -16.74 -16.55
N ILE A 22 -2.56 -16.07 -17.53
CA ILE A 22 -2.14 -16.15 -18.94
C ILE A 22 -0.71 -15.60 -19.09
N ASP A 23 0.18 -16.34 -19.75
CA ASP A 23 1.61 -16.00 -19.90
C ASP A 23 1.86 -14.60 -20.45
N ARG A 24 1.04 -14.10 -21.39
CA ARG A 24 1.15 -12.72 -21.91
C ARG A 24 0.95 -11.63 -20.84
N LYS A 25 0.37 -11.97 -19.69
CA LYS A 25 0.22 -11.08 -18.54
C LYS A 25 1.36 -11.24 -17.56
N LEU A 26 2.15 -12.32 -17.61
CA LEU A 26 3.35 -12.53 -16.79
C LEU A 26 4.50 -11.66 -17.31
N LYS A 27 4.34 -10.34 -17.15
CA LYS A 27 5.41 -9.37 -17.35
C LYS A 27 6.51 -9.62 -16.33
N SER A 28 7.76 -9.62 -16.79
CA SER A 28 8.94 -9.71 -15.93
C SER A 28 8.99 -8.51 -14.97
N SER A 29 9.65 -8.64 -13.82
CA SER A 29 9.86 -7.54 -12.86
C SER A 29 10.63 -6.32 -13.43
N GLY A 30 11.06 -6.36 -14.69
CA GLY A 30 11.65 -5.22 -15.42
C GLY A 30 10.78 -4.61 -16.54
N ASP A 31 9.69 -5.26 -16.94
CA ASP A 31 8.80 -4.70 -17.97
C ASP A 31 7.94 -3.58 -17.36
N ARG A 32 7.69 -2.51 -18.12
CA ARG A 32 6.78 -1.45 -17.68
C ARG A 32 5.40 -2.06 -17.40
N ASN A 33 5.09 -2.28 -16.12
CA ASN A 33 3.77 -2.57 -15.61
C ASN A 33 2.94 -1.29 -15.71
N THR A 34 2.54 -0.95 -16.94
CA THR A 34 1.88 0.31 -17.31
C THR A 34 0.46 0.44 -16.78
N SER A 35 -0.20 -0.68 -16.45
CA SER A 35 -1.59 -0.66 -15.93
C SER A 35 -1.64 -0.95 -14.44
N GLN A 36 -2.63 -0.39 -13.73
CA GLN A 36 -2.86 -0.69 -12.31
C GLN A 36 -3.23 -2.17 -12.11
N MET A 37 -3.82 -2.83 -13.11
CA MET A 37 -4.08 -4.27 -13.05
C MET A 37 -2.80 -5.10 -12.97
N ASP A 38 -1.73 -4.68 -13.66
CA ASP A 38 -0.45 -5.39 -13.61
C ASP A 38 0.19 -5.31 -12.22
N ARG A 39 -0.07 -4.21 -11.50
CA ARG A 39 0.39 -3.95 -10.12
C ARG A 39 -0.55 -4.51 -9.05
N SER A 40 -1.69 -5.09 -9.43
CA SER A 40 -2.66 -5.61 -8.48
C SER A 40 -2.13 -6.84 -7.75
N SER A 41 -2.38 -6.91 -6.44
CA SER A 41 -1.97 -8.04 -5.60
C SER A 41 -3.02 -9.13 -5.56
N TRP A 42 -2.58 -10.38 -5.44
CA TRP A 42 -3.43 -11.42 -4.88
C TRP A 42 -3.41 -11.30 -3.36
N ILE A 43 -4.59 -11.14 -2.78
CA ILE A 43 -4.75 -10.90 -1.35
C ILE A 43 -5.12 -12.22 -0.68
N PHE A 44 -4.34 -12.60 0.33
CA PHE A 44 -4.61 -13.74 1.20
C PHE A 44 -4.76 -13.25 2.63
N GLU A 45 -5.90 -13.51 3.25
CA GLU A 45 -6.20 -13.09 4.61
C GLU A 45 -6.15 -14.27 5.56
N PHE A 46 -5.33 -14.13 6.59
CA PHE A 46 -5.20 -15.09 7.68
C PHE A 46 -5.68 -14.42 8.95
N SER A 47 -6.40 -15.16 9.78
CA SER A 47 -6.75 -14.69 11.10
C SER A 47 -6.45 -15.76 12.13
N ARG A 48 -5.71 -15.41 13.17
CA ARG A 48 -5.47 -16.28 14.31
C ARG A 48 -6.24 -15.71 15.51
N LYS A 49 -7.13 -16.52 16.06
CA LYS A 49 -7.69 -16.24 17.39
C LYS A 49 -6.68 -16.71 18.42
N ASN A 50 -6.22 -15.80 19.27
CA ASN A 50 -5.48 -16.17 20.46
C ASN A 50 -6.42 -15.96 21.64
N ALA A 51 -6.76 -17.05 22.32
CA ALA A 51 -7.45 -16.98 23.59
C ALA A 51 -6.44 -16.46 24.63
N GLY A 52 -6.60 -15.20 25.04
CA GLY A 52 -5.88 -14.64 26.18
C GLY A 52 -6.70 -14.83 27.46
N LEU A 53 -6.05 -14.81 28.62
CA LEU A 53 -6.71 -14.96 29.93
C LEU A 53 -7.81 -13.91 30.21
N PHE A 54 -7.75 -12.74 29.56
CA PHE A 54 -8.63 -11.60 29.85
C PHE A 54 -9.46 -11.11 28.65
N CYS A 55 -9.09 -11.48 27.42
CA CYS A 55 -9.90 -11.23 26.22
C CYS A 55 -9.36 -11.99 25.01
N ASP A 56 -10.27 -12.36 24.12
CA ASP A 56 -9.95 -12.92 22.81
C ASP A 56 -9.39 -11.83 21.90
N PHE A 57 -8.11 -11.94 21.55
CA PHE A 57 -7.52 -11.07 20.53
C PHE A 57 -7.42 -11.84 19.21
N ARG A 58 -8.09 -11.32 18.18
CA ARG A 58 -7.98 -11.82 16.81
C ARG A 58 -6.90 -11.02 16.07
N ARG A 59 -5.79 -11.68 15.76
CA ARG A 59 -4.74 -11.10 14.90
C ARG A 59 -5.07 -11.41 13.45
N TRP A 60 -5.00 -10.39 12.60
CA TRP A 60 -5.20 -10.53 11.16
C TRP A 60 -3.87 -10.27 10.45
N LEU A 61 -3.52 -11.16 9.53
CA LEU A 61 -2.39 -11.02 8.64
C LEU A 61 -2.92 -11.03 7.21
N ARG A 62 -2.66 -9.96 6.47
CA ARG A 62 -3.01 -9.86 5.05
C ARG A 62 -1.72 -9.93 4.24
N ILE A 63 -1.58 -10.98 3.43
CA ILE A 63 -0.44 -11.16 2.53
C ILE A 63 -0.85 -10.69 1.14
N HIS A 64 -0.08 -9.75 0.60
CA HIS A 64 -0.22 -9.26 -0.76
C HIS A 64 0.87 -9.90 -1.62
N VAL A 65 0.48 -10.83 -2.49
CA VAL A 65 1.41 -11.43 -3.46
C VAL A 65 1.32 -10.62 -4.76
N VAL A 66 2.45 -10.05 -5.19
CA VAL A 66 2.52 -9.13 -6.33
C VAL A 66 3.48 -9.66 -7.38
N ARG A 67 3.25 -9.25 -8.62
CA ARG A 67 4.07 -9.63 -9.79
C ARG A 67 5.00 -8.49 -10.25
N CYS A 68 4.98 -7.39 -9.53
CA CYS A 68 5.81 -6.22 -9.74
C CYS A 68 6.76 -6.04 -8.55
N GLU A 69 7.70 -5.12 -8.68
CA GLU A 69 8.49 -4.67 -7.55
C GLU A 69 7.57 -4.16 -6.42
N PRO A 70 7.78 -4.56 -5.15
CA PRO A 70 6.86 -4.26 -4.05
C PRO A 70 6.52 -2.78 -3.90
N TYR A 71 7.49 -1.89 -4.14
CA TYR A 71 7.25 -0.44 -4.07
C TYR A 71 6.27 0.04 -5.13
N GLN A 72 6.23 -0.56 -6.34
CA GLN A 72 5.25 -0.21 -7.37
C GLN A 72 3.84 -0.57 -6.91
N HIS A 73 3.67 -1.69 -6.22
CA HIS A 73 2.40 -2.05 -5.62
C HIS A 73 1.99 -1.06 -4.53
N ILE A 74 2.91 -0.74 -3.61
CA ILE A 74 2.66 0.19 -2.50
C ILE A 74 2.24 1.58 -3.01
N LEU A 75 2.96 2.13 -4.00
CA LEU A 75 2.64 3.42 -4.61
C LEU A 75 1.31 3.41 -5.39
N SER A 76 0.82 2.21 -5.77
CA SER A 76 -0.48 2.04 -6.44
C SER A 76 -1.66 1.84 -5.48
N LEU A 77 -1.41 1.80 -4.17
CA LEU A 77 -2.47 1.65 -3.16
C LEU A 77 -3.40 2.86 -3.16
N HIS A 78 -4.68 2.60 -2.90
CA HIS A 78 -5.75 3.59 -3.04
C HIS A 78 -5.76 4.69 -1.96
N SER A 79 -4.83 4.64 -1.00
CA SER A 79 -4.89 5.41 0.22
C SER A 79 -3.48 5.67 0.74
N SER A 80 -3.11 6.94 0.89
CA SER A 80 -1.79 7.36 1.40
C SER A 80 -1.46 6.76 2.77
N GLY A 81 -2.45 6.59 3.65
CA GLY A 81 -2.30 5.92 4.94
C GLY A 81 -2.08 4.41 4.87
N LEU A 82 -2.21 3.79 3.70
CA LEU A 82 -1.81 2.40 3.46
C LEU A 82 -0.41 2.28 2.85
N MET A 83 0.19 3.39 2.43
CA MET A 83 1.52 3.42 1.79
C MET A 83 2.65 3.36 2.84
N ASN A 84 2.53 2.35 3.70
CA ASN A 84 3.46 2.02 4.76
C ASN A 84 3.88 0.57 4.55
N PHE A 85 5.18 0.29 4.66
CA PHE A 85 5.69 -1.06 4.45
C PHE A 85 6.90 -1.33 5.32
N MET A 86 7.15 -2.61 5.58
CA MET A 86 8.32 -3.06 6.31
C MET A 86 9.18 -3.90 5.38
N SER A 87 10.45 -3.53 5.29
CA SER A 87 11.52 -4.32 4.72
C SER A 87 12.23 -5.10 5.83
N TRP A 88 13.19 -5.93 5.47
CA TRP A 88 13.97 -6.73 6.41
C TRP A 88 14.71 -5.91 7.48
N LYS A 89 15.04 -4.64 7.19
CA LYS A 89 15.81 -3.73 8.07
C LYS A 89 15.04 -2.49 8.49
N HIS A 90 13.99 -2.12 7.78
CA HIS A 90 13.38 -0.80 7.93
C HIS A 90 11.87 -0.88 7.84
N ALA A 91 11.17 -0.20 8.74
CA ALA A 91 9.79 0.19 8.56
C ALA A 91 9.75 1.59 7.92
N ILE A 92 9.01 1.71 6.83
CA ILE A 92 8.97 2.90 5.99
C ILE A 92 7.52 3.37 5.89
N SER A 93 7.30 4.67 6.09
CA SER A 93 6.03 5.35 5.90
C SER A 93 6.25 6.47 4.89
N LEU A 94 5.53 6.43 3.77
CA LEU A 94 5.66 7.46 2.73
C LEU A 94 4.90 8.74 3.08
N PHE A 95 3.77 8.66 3.79
CA PHE A 95 2.94 9.81 4.14
C PHE A 95 2.76 9.95 5.66
N PRO A 96 3.86 9.99 6.45
CA PRO A 96 3.79 9.97 7.90
C PRO A 96 3.16 11.24 8.47
N ARG A 97 3.38 12.40 7.85
CA ARG A 97 2.83 13.67 8.35
C ARG A 97 1.33 13.68 8.16
N SER A 98 0.85 13.25 6.99
CA SER A 98 -0.59 13.13 6.74
C SER A 98 -1.22 12.10 7.69
N THR A 99 -0.66 10.89 7.74
CA THR A 99 -1.26 9.73 8.43
C THR A 99 -1.15 9.81 9.94
N PHE A 100 0.06 9.99 10.47
CA PHE A 100 0.32 9.88 11.91
C PHE A 100 0.24 11.21 12.63
N THR A 101 0.68 12.30 12.01
CA THR A 101 0.65 13.64 12.64
C THR A 101 -0.73 14.28 12.52
N HIS A 102 -1.30 14.33 11.31
CA HIS A 102 -2.58 15.01 11.07
C HIS A 102 -3.79 14.08 11.08
N ARG A 103 -3.58 12.76 11.26
CA ARG A 103 -4.65 11.74 11.28
C ARG A 103 -5.53 11.78 10.05
N ARG A 104 -4.91 11.86 8.87
CA ARG A 104 -5.56 11.95 7.56
C ARG A 104 -5.00 10.91 6.61
N SER A 105 -5.87 10.30 5.83
CA SER A 105 -5.46 9.52 4.68
C SER A 105 -6.17 10.00 3.43
N PHE A 106 -5.41 10.47 2.46
CA PHE A 106 -5.91 10.85 1.15
C PHE A 106 -6.14 9.64 0.26
N VAL A 107 -7.27 9.62 -0.44
CA VAL A 107 -7.54 8.70 -1.53
C VAL A 107 -6.58 9.02 -2.69
N SER A 108 -5.80 8.03 -3.10
CA SER A 108 -4.75 8.13 -4.12
C SER A 108 -4.96 7.12 -5.24
N ARG A 109 -5.97 7.34 -6.09
CA ARG A 109 -6.34 6.40 -7.16
C ARG A 109 -5.78 6.84 -8.51
N GLN A 110 -5.06 5.93 -9.17
CA GLN A 110 -4.46 6.14 -10.48
C GLN A 110 -5.42 5.81 -11.65
N GLU A 111 -6.13 4.67 -11.59
CA GLU A 111 -7.05 4.21 -12.65
C GLU A 111 -8.42 3.78 -12.08
N SER A 112 -9.47 3.93 -12.91
CA SER A 112 -10.77 3.28 -12.67
C SER A 112 -10.71 1.87 -13.25
N LEU A 113 -10.76 0.84 -12.38
CA LEU A 113 -10.63 -0.55 -12.81
C LEU A 113 -12.01 -1.23 -12.79
N PRO A 114 -12.33 -2.13 -13.73
CA PRO A 114 -13.59 -2.89 -13.69
C PRO A 114 -13.74 -3.78 -12.44
N SER A 115 -12.65 -4.07 -11.73
CA SER A 115 -12.63 -4.81 -10.46
C SER A 115 -13.15 -4.01 -9.25
N ASP A 116 -13.77 -2.85 -9.46
CA ASP A 116 -14.29 -1.95 -8.42
C ASP A 116 -15.31 -2.55 -7.46
N ILE A 117 -15.85 -3.71 -7.81
CA ILE A 117 -16.71 -4.50 -6.92
C ILE A 117 -15.93 -4.99 -5.68
N LEU A 118 -14.63 -5.28 -5.81
CA LEU A 118 -13.74 -5.61 -4.68
C LEU A 118 -13.25 -4.35 -3.93
N LEU A 119 -13.36 -3.17 -4.55
CA LEU A 119 -13.02 -1.89 -3.92
C LEU A 119 -14.09 -1.45 -2.93
N THR A 120 -15.35 -1.87 -3.06
CA THR A 120 -16.37 -1.55 -2.05
C THR A 120 -16.06 -2.18 -0.70
N SER A 121 -15.59 -3.43 -0.69
CA SER A 121 -15.20 -4.11 0.55
C SER A 121 -13.90 -3.52 1.13
N HIS A 122 -12.91 -3.20 0.27
CA HIS A 122 -11.67 -2.57 0.71
C HIS A 122 -11.87 -1.15 1.22
N ARG A 123 -12.70 -0.34 0.55
CA ARG A 123 -13.09 1.01 0.97
C ARG A 123 -13.82 0.96 2.30
N ARG A 124 -14.83 0.08 2.43
CA ARG A 124 -15.57 -0.09 3.69
C ARG A 124 -14.64 -0.54 4.83
N TRP A 125 -13.71 -1.45 4.56
CA TRP A 125 -12.70 -1.86 5.54
C TRP A 125 -11.79 -0.68 5.94
N LEU A 126 -11.31 0.11 4.98
CA LEU A 126 -10.47 1.28 5.24
C LEU A 126 -11.22 2.36 6.01
N GLU A 127 -12.48 2.62 5.68
CA GLU A 127 -13.34 3.56 6.41
C GLU A 127 -13.59 3.08 7.85
N GLN A 128 -13.83 1.79 8.06
CA GLN A 128 -13.96 1.19 9.39
C GLN A 128 -12.66 1.28 10.19
N TYR A 129 -11.52 0.98 9.56
CA TYR A 129 -10.21 1.11 10.15
C TYR A 129 -9.91 2.57 10.52
N GLY A 130 -10.17 3.50 9.61
CA GLY A 130 -10.02 4.93 9.85
C GLY A 130 -10.87 5.40 11.02
N LYS A 131 -12.15 5.01 11.07
CA LYS A 131 -13.04 5.33 12.19
C LYS A 131 -12.52 4.79 13.53
N LYS A 132 -11.98 3.56 13.53
CA LYS A 132 -11.41 2.93 14.73
C LYS A 132 -10.14 3.63 15.22
N GLU A 133 -9.24 3.97 14.30
CA GLU A 133 -7.92 4.55 14.61
C GLU A 133 -7.93 6.10 14.64
N GLY A 134 -9.10 6.71 14.46
CA GLY A 134 -9.27 8.16 14.43
C GLY A 134 -8.63 8.84 13.21
N ILE A 135 -8.52 8.13 12.08
CA ILE A 135 -7.96 8.64 10.82
C ILE A 135 -9.10 9.01 9.87
N THR A 136 -9.10 10.27 9.44
CA THR A 136 -10.08 10.79 8.47
C THR A 136 -9.65 10.45 7.04
N ILE A 137 -10.50 9.73 6.32
CA ILE A 137 -10.28 9.42 4.89
C ILE A 137 -10.78 10.60 4.04
N ILE A 138 -9.90 11.19 3.24
CA ILE A 138 -10.16 12.36 2.40
C ILE A 138 -10.19 11.91 0.93
N GLY A 139 -11.39 11.90 0.34
CA GLY A 139 -11.61 11.73 -1.10
C GLY A 139 -11.52 13.07 -1.85
N VAL A 140 -12.30 13.24 -2.91
CA VAL A 140 -12.36 14.54 -3.60
C VAL A 140 -13.00 15.60 -2.73
N THR A 141 -12.31 16.73 -2.64
CA THR A 141 -12.78 17.95 -2.02
C THR A 141 -11.97 19.12 -2.58
N ASP A 142 -12.61 20.28 -2.65
CA ASP A 142 -12.04 21.59 -2.92
C ASP A 142 -11.19 22.15 -1.75
N ARG A 143 -11.21 21.48 -0.59
CA ARG A 143 -10.46 21.92 0.58
C ARG A 143 -8.96 21.75 0.38
N ILE A 144 -8.22 22.81 0.67
CA ILE A 144 -6.76 22.77 0.70
C ILE A 144 -6.33 22.24 2.06
N PHE A 145 -5.53 21.17 2.07
CA PHE A 145 -4.91 20.66 3.28
C PHE A 145 -3.46 21.14 3.34
N PRO A 146 -3.12 22.11 4.22
CA PRO A 146 -1.75 22.58 4.34
C PRO A 146 -0.85 21.44 4.83
N LYS A 147 0.44 21.48 4.44
CA LYS A 147 1.45 20.48 4.81
C LYS A 147 1.19 19.07 4.26
N THR A 148 0.38 18.95 3.20
CA THR A 148 0.26 17.70 2.44
C THR A 148 1.57 17.44 1.69
N GLU A 149 1.99 16.18 1.68
CA GLU A 149 3.28 15.72 1.14
C GLU A 149 3.19 15.61 -0.40
N ILE A 150 3.15 16.76 -1.09
CA ILE A 150 3.06 16.90 -2.56
C ILE A 150 4.41 17.25 -3.21
N GLY A 151 4.53 17.04 -4.51
CA GLY A 151 5.71 17.36 -5.33
C GLY A 151 6.56 16.14 -5.70
N GLU A 152 7.79 16.39 -6.16
CA GLU A 152 8.76 15.33 -6.43
C GLU A 152 9.28 14.75 -5.11
N ARG A 153 9.22 13.42 -5.01
CA ARG A 153 9.53 12.64 -3.82
C ARG A 153 10.42 11.47 -4.16
N PHE A 154 11.05 10.91 -3.14
CA PHE A 154 11.73 9.63 -3.24
C PHE A 154 11.65 8.91 -1.91
N ILE A 155 11.73 7.59 -1.93
CA ILE A 155 11.70 6.80 -0.69
C ILE A 155 12.95 7.16 0.12
N GLY A 156 12.78 7.80 1.27
CA GLY A 156 13.89 8.31 2.08
C GLY A 156 14.12 9.83 1.98
N ASP A 157 13.23 10.55 1.29
CA ASP A 157 13.19 12.01 1.35
C ASP A 157 12.89 12.54 2.77
N LYS A 158 13.01 13.86 2.95
CA LYS A 158 12.76 14.55 4.23
C LYS A 158 11.33 14.37 4.77
N ASP A 159 10.40 14.00 3.91
CA ASP A 159 8.99 13.83 4.24
C ASP A 159 8.63 12.33 4.42
N THR A 160 9.59 11.42 4.27
CA THR A 160 9.46 9.99 4.55
C THR A 160 9.92 9.70 5.97
N TRP A 161 9.21 8.81 6.68
CA TRP A 161 9.71 8.27 7.95
C TRP A 161 10.30 6.89 7.71
N ILE A 162 11.56 6.73 8.10
CA ILE A 162 12.27 5.45 8.07
C ILE A 162 12.66 5.12 9.51
N MET A 163 12.22 3.96 9.98
CA MET A 163 12.56 3.42 11.29
C MET A 163 13.39 2.16 11.09
N GLU A 164 14.63 2.14 11.58
CA GLU A 164 15.44 0.92 11.59
C GLU A 164 14.85 -0.11 12.54
N MET A 165 14.66 -1.32 12.04
CA MET A 165 14.30 -2.49 12.82
C MET A 165 15.58 -3.13 13.33
N GLN A 166 16.25 -2.47 14.29
CA GLN A 166 17.41 -3.07 14.96
C GLN A 166 16.98 -4.21 15.89
N PRO A 167 17.78 -5.27 16.03
CA PRO A 167 17.52 -6.33 16.99
C PRO A 167 17.84 -5.84 18.41
N ILE A 168 16.90 -5.13 19.06
CA ILE A 168 16.75 -4.83 20.52
C ILE A 168 17.98 -4.33 21.33
N MET A 169 19.21 -4.31 20.81
CA MET A 169 20.44 -4.21 21.59
C MET A 169 21.37 -3.05 21.26
N SER A 170 21.03 -2.14 20.34
CA SER A 170 21.90 -0.99 20.07
C SER A 170 21.14 0.32 20.10
N ASN A 171 21.65 1.24 20.92
CA ASN A 171 21.19 2.59 21.13
C ASN A 171 20.95 3.28 19.78
N VAL A 172 19.68 3.56 19.48
CA VAL A 172 19.22 4.07 18.18
C VAL A 172 19.80 5.45 17.92
N ARG A 173 20.89 5.51 17.16
CA ARG A 173 21.21 6.69 16.36
C ARG A 173 20.20 6.74 15.23
N ARG A 174 19.59 7.90 14.98
CA ARG A 174 18.91 8.16 13.70
C ARG A 174 19.96 8.08 12.60
N ILE A 175 20.15 6.91 12.02
CA ILE A 175 20.90 6.77 10.80
C ILE A 175 19.91 7.15 9.70
N CYS A 176 19.98 8.41 9.24
CA CYS A 176 19.53 8.76 7.90
C CYS A 176 20.47 8.08 6.90
N GLY A 177 20.42 6.75 6.86
CA GLY A 177 21.05 5.98 5.80
C GLY A 177 20.26 6.31 4.55
N GLN A 178 20.94 6.81 3.53
CA GLN A 178 20.35 7.16 2.26
C GLN A 178 19.81 5.88 1.63
N VAL A 179 18.52 5.60 1.86
CA VAL A 179 17.80 4.61 1.08
C VAL A 179 17.62 5.29 -0.27
N ASP A 180 18.50 5.03 -1.23
CA ASP A 180 18.32 5.47 -2.62
C ASP A 180 17.19 4.63 -3.24
N GLY A 181 15.97 4.91 -2.79
CA GLY A 181 14.79 4.30 -3.35
C GLY A 181 14.28 5.08 -4.57
N PRO A 182 13.36 4.48 -5.33
CA PRO A 182 12.81 5.09 -6.52
C PRO A 182 12.18 6.46 -6.22
N SER A 183 12.42 7.42 -7.11
CA SER A 183 11.75 8.71 -7.07
C SER A 183 10.37 8.62 -7.69
N PHE A 184 9.40 9.36 -7.18
CA PHE A 184 8.02 9.41 -7.66
C PHE A 184 7.46 10.81 -7.45
N GLU A 185 6.35 11.13 -8.10
CA GLU A 185 5.71 12.44 -7.96
C GLU A 185 4.40 12.29 -7.20
N VAL A 186 4.02 13.29 -6.41
CA VAL A 186 2.71 13.34 -5.76
C VAL A 186 2.01 14.62 -6.19
N LEU A 187 0.92 14.46 -6.92
CA LEU A 187 0.10 15.54 -7.44
C LEU A 187 -1.20 15.61 -6.64
N ASP A 188 -1.69 16.82 -6.40
CA ASP A 188 -3.01 17.04 -5.81
C ASP A 188 -4.07 17.23 -6.89
N TRP A 189 -5.31 17.45 -6.45
CA TRP A 189 -6.45 17.59 -7.33
C TRP A 189 -6.38 18.81 -8.26
N HIS A 190 -5.60 19.84 -7.92
CA HIS A 190 -5.40 21.02 -8.76
C HIS A 190 -4.56 20.73 -10.02
N SER A 191 -3.79 19.63 -10.02
CA SER A 191 -2.96 19.25 -11.17
C SER A 191 -3.77 18.91 -12.43
N GLY A 192 -5.08 18.66 -12.31
CA GLY A 192 -5.94 18.22 -13.42
C GLY A 192 -5.68 16.79 -13.91
N THR A 193 -4.75 16.06 -13.27
CA THR A 193 -4.37 14.68 -13.66
C THR A 193 -4.91 13.61 -12.70
N THR A 194 -5.45 14.03 -11.55
CA THR A 194 -6.11 13.18 -10.56
C THR A 194 -7.49 12.75 -11.05
N THR A 195 -7.87 11.52 -10.74
CA THR A 195 -9.23 11.03 -10.99
C THR A 195 -10.26 11.80 -10.16
N HIS A 196 -11.51 11.92 -10.65
CA HIS A 196 -12.62 12.60 -9.96
C HIS A 196 -13.04 11.99 -8.61
N GLU A 197 -12.37 10.92 -8.16
CA GLU A 197 -12.60 10.28 -6.86
C GLU A 197 -11.40 10.40 -5.90
N SER A 198 -10.30 11.04 -6.32
CA SER A 198 -9.05 11.13 -5.55
C SER A 198 -8.60 12.55 -5.25
N TYR A 199 -8.08 12.74 -4.04
CA TYR A 199 -7.40 13.99 -3.68
C TYR A 199 -5.95 14.01 -4.17
N LEU A 200 -5.26 12.87 -4.06
CA LEU A 200 -3.88 12.73 -4.50
C LEU A 200 -3.77 11.81 -5.71
N ARG A 201 -2.73 12.01 -6.50
CA ARG A 201 -2.23 11.07 -7.48
C ARG A 201 -0.75 10.86 -7.22
N THR A 202 -0.40 9.64 -6.84
CA THR A 202 1.00 9.21 -6.84
C THR A 202 1.37 8.84 -8.27
N GLY A 203 2.41 9.45 -8.82
CA GLY A 203 2.97 9.16 -10.13
C GLY A 203 3.73 7.85 -10.16
N GLU A 204 4.09 7.41 -11.36
CA GLU A 204 4.94 6.22 -11.51
C GLU A 204 6.36 6.49 -11.00
N PRO A 205 6.99 5.51 -10.33
CA PRO A 205 8.36 5.66 -9.90
C PRO A 205 9.32 5.77 -11.10
N ARG A 206 10.16 6.81 -11.12
CA ARG A 206 11.28 6.93 -12.05
C ARG A 206 12.40 6.00 -11.58
N VAL A 207 12.74 5.03 -12.41
CA VAL A 207 13.73 3.97 -12.12
C VAL A 207 15.17 4.44 -12.41
N TRP A 208 15.35 5.53 -13.15
CA TRP A 208 16.65 6.07 -13.54
C TRP A 208 16.75 7.55 -13.17
N ARG A 209 17.84 7.93 -12.50
CA ARG A 209 18.33 9.30 -12.34
C ARG A 209 19.75 9.36 -12.91
#